data_AF-A0A1V4VHC5-F1
#
_entry.id   AF-A0A1V4VHC5-F1
#
_cell.length_a   1.000
_cell.length_b   1.000
_cell.length_c   1.000
_cell.angle_alpha   90.00
_cell.angle_beta   90.00
_cell.angle_gamma   90.00
#
_symmetry.space_group_name_H-M   'P 1'
#
loop_
_entity.id
_entity.type
_entity.pdbx_description
1 polymer ?
#
loop_
_entity_poly.entity_id
_entity_poly.type
_entity_poly.pdbx_seq_one_letter_code
_entity_poly.pdbx_strand_id
1 'polypeptide(L)'
;METKPLIYFLCTGNSCRSQIAEGFAKYYGGEKFKVFSAGIESHSVNPTAIQVMAEVGIDISNQTSDLIDENILTKSDYVITLCGDANDKCPVTPPGVNREHWNLPDPAKSSGNEKEIIETFRMVRDAIKEEVMDLLKRSSPTE
;
A
#
# COMPACT_ATOMS: atom_id res chain seq x y z
N MET A 1 6.38 3.66 26.41
CA MET A 1 5.64 3.00 25.32
C MET A 1 6.21 3.52 24.04
N GLU A 2 7.14 2.78 23.44
CA GLU A 2 7.68 3.17 22.14
C GLU A 2 6.54 3.09 21.11
N THR A 3 6.21 4.24 20.54
CA THR A 3 5.21 4.31 19.49
C THR A 3 5.80 3.69 18.23
N LYS A 4 5.27 2.53 17.82
CA LYS A 4 5.64 1.91 16.53
C LYS A 4 5.54 2.94 15.40
N PRO A 5 6.56 3.06 14.53
CA PRO A 5 6.50 3.98 13.40
C PRO A 5 5.31 3.65 12.50
N LEU A 6 4.66 4.69 11.99
CA LEU A 6 3.46 4.56 11.17
C LEU A 6 3.80 4.69 9.68
N ILE A 7 3.41 3.67 8.91
CA ILE A 7 3.54 3.61 7.45
C ILE A 7 2.14 3.77 6.85
N TYR A 8 1.99 4.72 5.94
CA TYR A 8 0.72 5.02 5.28
C TYR A 8 0.83 4.90 3.76
N PHE A 9 0.13 3.92 3.19
CA PHE A 9 0.12 3.65 1.75
C PHE A 9 -1.03 4.35 1.06
N LEU A 10 -0.73 5.23 0.10
CA LEU A 10 -1.69 6.07 -0.60
C LEU A 10 -1.80 5.70 -2.07
N CYS A 11 -3.02 5.52 -2.54
CA CYS A 11 -3.37 5.30 -3.95
C CYS A 11 -4.55 6.19 -4.34
N THR A 12 -5.00 6.15 -5.59
CA THR A 12 -6.20 6.89 -6.01
C THR A 12 -7.47 6.34 -5.38
N GLY A 13 -7.74 5.03 -5.54
CA GLY A 13 -9.04 4.43 -5.19
C GLY A 13 -9.06 3.45 -4.01
N ASN A 14 -7.92 3.30 -3.31
CA ASN A 14 -7.69 2.29 -2.27
C ASN A 14 -8.21 0.87 -2.54
N SER A 15 -8.07 0.40 -3.79
CA SER A 15 -8.72 -0.85 -4.22
C SER A 15 -7.73 -1.98 -4.53
N CYS A 16 -6.52 -1.67 -5.03
CA CYS A 16 -5.57 -2.67 -5.53
C CYS A 16 -4.19 -2.56 -4.86
N ARG A 17 -3.34 -1.66 -5.37
CA ARG A 17 -1.92 -1.54 -4.98
C ARG A 17 -1.73 -1.25 -3.49
N SER A 18 -2.51 -0.32 -2.93
CA SER A 18 -2.42 0.07 -1.53
C SER A 18 -2.85 -1.04 -0.57
N GLN A 19 -3.87 -1.82 -0.94
CA GLN A 19 -4.34 -2.98 -0.18
C GLN A 19 -3.32 -4.12 -0.18
N ILE A 20 -2.69 -4.38 -1.34
CA ILE A 20 -1.59 -5.34 -1.46
C ILE A 20 -0.39 -4.90 -0.61
N ALA A 21 0.00 -3.63 -0.70
CA ALA A 21 1.11 -3.06 0.07
C ALA A 21 0.86 -3.15 1.58
N GLU A 22 -0.35 -2.78 2.03
CA GLU A 22 -0.78 -2.94 3.42
C GLU A 22 -0.70 -4.40 3.87
N GLY A 23 -1.20 -5.33 3.04
CA GLY A 23 -1.17 -6.76 3.34
C GLY A 23 0.25 -7.27 3.57
N PHE A 24 1.18 -6.95 2.68
CA PHE A 24 2.59 -7.34 2.84
C PHE A 24 3.25 -6.67 4.04
N ALA A 25 3.04 -5.36 4.23
CA ALA A 25 3.68 -4.62 5.30
C ALA A 25 3.18 -5.07 6.68
N LYS A 26 1.89 -5.40 6.81
CA LYS A 26 1.34 -6.01 8.04
C LYS A 26 1.92 -7.40 8.27
N TYR A 27 2.01 -8.23 7.22
CA TYR A 27 2.51 -9.60 7.33
C TYR A 27 3.98 -9.66 7.75
N TYR A 28 4.85 -8.86 7.11
CA TYR A 28 6.30 -8.89 7.38
C TYR A 28 6.74 -7.93 8.50
N GLY A 29 5.98 -6.87 8.76
CA GLY A 29 6.40 -5.75 9.61
C GLY A 29 5.43 -5.35 10.72
N GLY A 30 4.25 -5.98 10.85
CA GLY A 30 3.19 -5.53 11.78
C GLY A 30 3.57 -5.54 13.26
N GLU A 31 4.59 -6.33 13.64
CA GLU A 31 5.14 -6.29 14.99
C GLU A 31 5.93 -5.01 15.28
N LYS A 32 6.58 -4.42 14.27
CA LYS A 32 7.44 -3.24 14.40
C LYS A 32 6.76 -1.95 13.96
N PHE A 33 5.82 -2.01 13.02
CA PHE A 33 5.20 -0.86 12.39
C PHE A 33 3.67 -0.86 12.57
N LYS A 34 3.08 0.34 12.59
CA LYS A 34 1.65 0.52 12.35
C LYS A 34 1.45 0.77 10.86
N VAL A 35 0.55 0.01 10.24
CA VAL A 35 0.37 0.06 8.79
C VAL A 35 -1.09 0.38 8.46
N PHE A 36 -1.29 1.38 7.62
CA PHE A 36 -2.58 1.77 7.08
C PHE A 36 -2.48 2.00 5.57
N SER A 37 -3.63 1.91 4.88
CA SER A 37 -3.78 2.33 3.50
C SER A 37 -4.97 3.27 3.33
N ALA A 38 -4.88 4.16 2.34
CA ALA A 38 -5.97 5.07 2.01
C ALA A 38 -5.96 5.49 0.53
N GLY A 39 -7.09 6.06 0.13
CA GLY A 39 -7.35 6.55 -1.21
C GLY A 39 -7.81 8.00 -1.22
N ILE A 40 -7.55 8.71 -2.33
CA ILE A 40 -8.25 9.97 -2.61
C ILE A 40 -9.76 9.71 -2.72
N GLU A 41 -10.10 8.56 -3.28
CA GLU A 41 -11.42 7.99 -3.39
C GLU A 41 -11.40 6.62 -2.72
N SER A 42 -12.54 6.19 -2.15
CA SER A 42 -12.70 4.84 -1.61
C SER A 42 -13.61 4.03 -2.53
N HIS A 43 -13.07 2.94 -3.06
CA HIS A 43 -13.83 1.91 -3.77
C HIS A 43 -13.72 0.57 -3.05
N SER A 44 -14.54 -0.42 -3.37
CA SER A 44 -14.36 -1.75 -2.79
C SER A 44 -12.96 -2.33 -3.08
N VAL A 45 -12.44 -3.10 -2.12
CA VAL A 45 -11.20 -3.88 -2.31
C VAL A 45 -11.38 -4.78 -3.52
N ASN A 46 -10.42 -4.76 -4.43
CA ASN A 46 -10.52 -5.49 -5.69
C ASN A 46 -10.49 -7.01 -5.41
N PRO A 47 -11.50 -7.77 -5.87
CA PRO A 47 -11.54 -9.23 -5.66
C PRO A 47 -10.30 -9.94 -6.20
N THR A 48 -9.75 -9.48 -7.32
CA THR A 48 -8.53 -10.03 -7.92
C THR A 48 -7.31 -9.77 -7.04
N ALA A 49 -7.25 -8.61 -6.35
CA ALA A 49 -6.20 -8.34 -5.37
C ALA A 49 -6.28 -9.30 -4.19
N ILE A 50 -7.48 -9.58 -3.67
CA ILE A 50 -7.71 -10.58 -2.62
C ILE A 50 -7.25 -11.95 -3.10
N GLN A 51 -7.63 -12.33 -4.33
CA GLN A 51 -7.27 -13.62 -4.92
C GLN A 51 -5.75 -13.80 -5.03
N VAL A 52 -5.01 -12.85 -5.61
CA VAL A 52 -3.55 -12.99 -5.79
C VAL A 52 -2.78 -12.92 -4.48
N MET A 53 -3.32 -12.27 -3.44
CA MET A 53 -2.74 -12.24 -2.10
C MET A 53 -2.97 -13.57 -1.36
N ALA A 54 -4.18 -14.16 -1.51
CA ALA A 54 -4.47 -15.48 -0.96
C ALA A 54 -3.56 -16.57 -1.54
N GLU A 55 -3.14 -16.46 -2.81
CA GLU A 55 -2.17 -17.36 -3.43
C GLU A 55 -0.81 -17.40 -2.71
N VAL A 56 -0.41 -16.30 -2.06
CA VAL A 56 0.84 -16.22 -1.28
C VAL A 56 0.58 -16.37 0.22
N GLY A 57 -0.62 -16.79 0.62
CA GLY A 57 -0.99 -17.05 2.01
C GLY A 57 -1.30 -15.80 2.84
N ILE A 58 -1.57 -14.65 2.20
CA ILE A 58 -1.93 -13.40 2.89
C ILE A 58 -3.38 -13.06 2.58
N ASP A 59 -4.23 -13.04 3.60
CA ASP A 59 -5.62 -12.65 3.46
C ASP A 59 -5.79 -11.14 3.69
N ILE A 60 -6.23 -10.44 2.65
CA ILE A 60 -6.55 -9.01 2.69
C ILE A 60 -8.07 -8.74 2.63
N SER A 61 -8.91 -9.78 2.66
CA SER A 61 -10.37 -9.65 2.56
C SER A 61 -11.01 -8.87 3.72
N ASN A 62 -10.34 -8.84 4.87
CA ASN A 62 -10.77 -8.10 6.06
C ASN A 62 -10.30 -6.64 6.07
N GLN A 63 -9.53 -6.20 5.06
CA GLN A 63 -9.10 -4.81 4.95
C GLN A 63 -10.26 -3.93 4.44
N THR A 64 -10.22 -2.67 4.85
CA THR A 64 -11.19 -1.65 4.46
C THR A 64 -10.58 -0.69 3.46
N SER A 65 -11.42 -0.19 2.57
CA SER A 65 -11.04 0.88 1.66
C SER A 65 -11.47 2.22 2.24
N ASP A 66 -10.49 2.90 2.82
CA ASP A 66 -10.69 4.16 3.52
C ASP A 66 -10.18 5.34 2.69
N LEU A 67 -10.77 6.51 2.94
CA LEU A 67 -10.32 7.79 2.40
C LEU A 67 -9.06 8.27 3.14
N ILE A 68 -8.27 9.14 2.51
CA ILE A 68 -7.12 9.78 3.15
C ILE A 68 -7.59 10.55 4.39
N ASP A 69 -7.03 10.18 5.53
CA ASP A 69 -7.22 10.89 6.80
C ASP A 69 -6.01 11.79 7.07
N GLU A 70 -6.24 13.09 7.11
CA GLU A 70 -5.19 14.09 7.37
C GLU A 70 -4.53 13.88 8.75
N ASN A 71 -5.25 13.35 9.74
CA ASN A 71 -4.69 13.05 11.06
C ASN A 71 -3.73 11.86 11.02
N ILE A 72 -4.01 10.86 10.19
CA ILE A 72 -3.10 9.72 9.98
C ILE A 72 -1.90 10.21 9.18
N LEU A 73 -2.14 10.97 8.11
CA LEU A 73 -1.10 11.54 7.25
C LEU A 73 -0.09 12.38 8.03
N THR A 74 -0.56 13.26 8.91
CA THR A 74 0.30 14.13 9.72
C THR A 74 1.05 13.40 10.83
N LYS A 75 0.55 12.26 11.28
CA LYS A 75 1.19 11.38 12.28
C LYS A 75 2.02 10.25 11.65
N SER A 76 2.04 10.15 10.33
CA SER A 76 2.78 9.12 9.61
C SER A 76 4.27 9.44 9.65
N ASP A 77 5.09 8.44 9.95
CA ASP A 77 6.54 8.54 9.79
C ASP A 77 6.96 8.32 8.33
N TYR A 78 6.20 7.45 7.64
CA TYR A 78 6.41 7.11 6.23
C TYR A 78 5.10 7.22 5.45
N VAL A 79 5.12 7.98 4.35
CA VAL A 79 3.98 8.11 3.42
C VAL A 79 4.42 7.65 2.05
N ILE A 80 3.80 6.58 1.56
CA ILE A 80 4.19 5.92 0.31
C ILE A 80 3.07 6.10 -0.70
N THR A 81 3.35 6.79 -1.81
CA THR A 81 2.38 7.00 -2.89
C THR A 81 2.61 5.99 -4.02
N LEU A 82 1.56 5.25 -4.40
CA LEU A 82 1.63 4.10 -5.33
C LEU A 82 1.11 4.42 -6.74
N CYS A 83 0.67 5.67 -6.96
CA CYS A 83 0.14 6.14 -8.23
C CYS A 83 0.52 7.61 -8.45
N GLY A 84 0.79 8.00 -9.69
CA GLY A 84 1.11 9.40 -10.04
C GLY A 84 0.00 10.36 -9.62
N ASP A 85 -1.28 10.00 -9.85
CA ASP A 85 -2.42 10.78 -9.36
C ASP A 85 -2.41 10.97 -7.84
N ALA A 86 -2.03 9.94 -7.08
CA ALA A 86 -1.87 10.05 -5.64
C ALA A 86 -0.71 11.00 -5.28
N ASN A 87 0.38 10.99 -6.05
CA ASN A 87 1.50 11.89 -5.82
C ASN A 87 1.12 13.37 -6.06
N ASP A 88 0.32 13.66 -7.09
CA ASP A 88 -0.07 15.04 -7.45
C ASP A 88 -1.22 15.59 -6.59
N LYS A 89 -2.17 14.74 -6.18
CA LYS A 89 -3.38 15.16 -5.46
C LYS A 89 -3.30 14.98 -3.94
N CYS A 90 -2.29 14.29 -3.42
CA CYS A 90 -2.15 14.14 -1.97
C CYS A 90 -1.86 15.48 -1.29
N PRO A 91 -2.42 15.73 -0.09
CA PRO A 91 -2.10 16.90 0.71
C PRO A 91 -0.60 16.99 1.01
N VAL A 92 -0.12 18.21 1.24
CA VAL A 92 1.27 18.44 1.66
C VAL A 92 1.49 17.80 3.03
N THR A 93 2.47 16.92 3.13
CA THR A 93 2.86 16.27 4.40
C THR A 93 3.71 17.22 5.26
N PRO A 94 3.61 17.17 6.60
CA PRO A 94 4.44 17.97 7.49
C PRO A 94 5.95 17.73 7.30
N PRO A 95 6.80 18.72 7.66
CA PRO A 95 8.24 18.50 7.72
C PRO A 95 8.58 17.41 8.75
N GLY A 96 9.33 16.39 8.32
CA GLY A 96 9.69 15.22 9.15
C GLY A 96 9.05 13.91 8.71
N VAL A 97 8.00 13.97 7.88
CA VAL A 97 7.41 12.77 7.25
C VAL A 97 8.26 12.32 6.07
N ASN A 98 8.68 11.05 6.06
CA ASN A 98 9.42 10.46 4.95
C ASN A 98 8.45 10.08 3.84
N ARG A 99 8.39 10.89 2.79
CA ARG A 99 7.52 10.64 1.64
C ARG A 99 8.29 9.94 0.53
N GLU A 100 7.72 8.86 -0.01
CA GLU A 100 8.24 8.13 -1.15
C GLU A 100 7.17 7.94 -2.23
N HIS A 101 7.61 7.80 -3.47
CA HIS A 101 6.75 7.50 -4.60
C HIS A 101 7.21 6.22 -5.29
N TRP A 102 6.37 5.19 -5.29
CA TRP A 102 6.60 3.95 -6.03
C TRP A 102 5.81 3.99 -7.33
N ASN A 103 6.54 4.10 -8.44
CA ASN A 103 5.93 4.14 -9.76
C ASN A 103 5.60 2.72 -10.23
N LEU A 104 4.47 2.20 -9.74
CA LEU A 104 3.99 0.85 -10.05
C LEU A 104 2.87 0.88 -11.10
N PRO A 105 2.89 -0.02 -12.09
CA PRO A 105 1.84 -0.08 -13.10
C PRO A 105 0.50 -0.41 -12.45
N ASP A 106 -0.57 0.17 -13.00
CA ASP A 106 -1.92 -0.03 -12.49
C ASP A 106 -2.51 -1.33 -13.05
N PRO A 107 -2.65 -2.39 -12.24
CA PRO A 107 -3.15 -3.67 -12.74
C PRO A 107 -4.63 -3.58 -13.17
N ALA A 108 -5.37 -2.58 -12.68
CA ALA A 108 -6.76 -2.34 -13.09
C ALA A 108 -6.88 -1.77 -14.52
N LYS A 109 -5.78 -1.22 -15.09
CA LYS A 109 -5.74 -0.73 -16.48
C LYS A 109 -5.31 -1.81 -17.48
N SER A 110 -4.91 -3.00 -16.99
CA SER A 110 -4.57 -4.11 -17.87
C SER A 110 -5.78 -4.52 -18.70
N SER A 111 -5.56 -4.62 -20.01
CA SER A 111 -6.56 -5.05 -20.98
C SER A 111 -6.15 -6.42 -21.51
N GLY A 112 -7.08 -7.37 -21.55
CA GLY A 112 -6.79 -8.74 -21.96
C GLY A 112 -7.84 -9.71 -21.46
N ASN A 113 -7.59 -11.00 -21.63
CA ASN A 113 -8.42 -12.03 -21.03
C ASN A 113 -8.16 -12.14 -19.50
N GLU A 114 -9.03 -12.85 -18.79
CA GLU A 114 -8.95 -12.99 -17.32
C GLU A 114 -7.59 -13.49 -16.83
N LYS A 115 -6.94 -14.41 -17.57
CA LYS A 115 -5.62 -14.93 -17.19
C LYS A 115 -4.53 -13.87 -17.31
N GLU A 116 -4.54 -13.08 -18.37
CA GLU A 116 -3.58 -11.97 -18.58
C GLU A 116 -3.73 -10.88 -17.52
N ILE A 117 -4.97 -10.60 -17.12
CA ILE A 117 -5.25 -9.68 -16.01
C ILE A 117 -4.66 -10.24 -14.72
N ILE A 118 -4.98 -11.49 -14.35
CA ILE A 118 -4.45 -12.11 -13.13
C ILE A 118 -2.92 -12.16 -13.14
N GLU A 119 -2.28 -12.48 -14.27
CA GLU A 119 -0.82 -12.45 -14.38
C GLU A 119 -0.27 -11.04 -14.13
N THR A 120 -0.92 -10.00 -14.65
CA THR A 120 -0.49 -8.63 -14.36
C THR A 120 -0.62 -8.30 -12.87
N PHE A 121 -1.72 -8.72 -12.23
CA PHE A 121 -1.89 -8.56 -10.78
C PHE A 121 -0.79 -9.28 -9.99
N ARG A 122 -0.37 -10.49 -10.40
CA ARG A 122 0.75 -11.21 -9.79
C ARG A 122 2.07 -10.46 -9.95
N MET A 123 2.36 -9.96 -11.14
CA MET A 123 3.57 -9.16 -11.40
C MET A 123 3.61 -7.91 -10.51
N VAL A 124 2.50 -7.17 -10.43
CA VAL A 124 2.38 -5.99 -9.57
C VAL A 124 2.49 -6.36 -8.10
N ARG A 125 1.86 -7.45 -7.67
CA ARG A 125 1.97 -7.97 -6.30
C ARG A 125 3.43 -8.23 -5.93
N ASP A 126 4.16 -8.93 -6.79
CA ASP A 126 5.54 -9.31 -6.51
C ASP A 126 6.46 -8.08 -6.50
N ALA A 127 6.25 -7.11 -7.40
CA ALA A 127 6.95 -5.83 -7.36
C ALA A 127 6.65 -5.05 -6.05
N ILE A 128 5.39 -4.96 -5.63
CA ILE A 128 5.02 -4.32 -4.34
C ILE A 128 5.70 -5.03 -3.17
N LYS A 129 5.77 -6.36 -3.20
CA LYS A 129 6.44 -7.13 -2.15
C LYS A 129 7.90 -6.73 -2.02
N GLU A 130 8.62 -6.61 -3.13
CA GLU A 130 10.03 -6.19 -3.11
C GLU A 130 10.21 -4.80 -2.50
N GLU A 131 9.42 -3.83 -2.94
CA GLU A 131 9.43 -2.46 -2.41
C GLU A 131 9.08 -2.41 -0.91
N VAL A 132 8.05 -3.14 -0.48
CA VAL A 132 7.68 -3.24 0.94
C VAL A 132 8.81 -3.86 1.76
N MET A 133 9.43 -4.93 1.27
CA MET A 133 10.51 -5.60 1.99
C MET A 133 11.73 -4.68 2.13
N ASP A 134 12.05 -3.89 1.10
CA ASP A 134 13.13 -2.92 1.17
C ASP A 134 12.81 -1.78 2.15
N LEU A 135 11.60 -1.22 2.08
CA LEU A 135 11.09 -0.22 3.02
C LEU A 135 11.21 -0.70 4.47
N LEU A 136 10.75 -1.92 4.77
CA LEU A 136 10.81 -2.45 6.14
C LEU A 136 12.24 -2.63 6.63
N LYS A 137 13.18 -3.03 5.76
CA LYS A 137 14.60 -3.16 6.12
C LYS A 137 15.23 -1.81 6.45
N ARG A 138 15.03 -0.80 5.61
CA ARG A 138 15.62 0.53 5.80
C ARG A 138 14.94 1.36 6.88
N SER A 139 13.65 1.11 7.12
CA SER A 139 12.85 1.80 8.14
C SER A 139 12.88 1.11 9.51
N SER A 140 13.57 -0.02 9.63
CA SER A 140 13.75 -0.73 10.90
C SER A 140 14.30 0.23 11.95
N PRO A 141 13.59 0.51 13.05
CA PRO A 141 14.18 1.28 14.14
C PRO A 141 15.41 0.51 14.62
N THR A 142 16.58 1.14 14.53
CA THR A 142 17.83 0.60 15.08
C THR A 142 17.60 0.32 16.55
N GLU A 143 17.77 -0.94 16.96
CA GLU A 143 17.79 -1.34 18.39
C GLU A 143 18.82 -0.55 19.20
#